data_AF-A0A443K888-F1
#
_entry.id   AF-A0A443K888-F1
#
_cell.length_a   1.000
_cell.length_b   1.000
_cell.length_c   1.000
_cell.angle_alpha   90.00
_cell.angle_beta   90.00
_cell.angle_gamma   90.00
#
_symmetry.space_group_name_H-M   'P 1'
#
loop_
_entity.id
_entity.type
_entity.pdbx_description
1 polymer ?
#
loop_
_entity_poly.entity_id
_entity_poly.type
_entity_poly.pdbx_seq_one_letter_code
_entity_poly.pdbx_strand_id
1 'polypeptide(L)'
;MRTGYRTSAGGFDLLGLRRRQGAVEIVYDDGVMHRKVLRVSGFRTEAQLDEALAHAAREVRVLPALYAELRKRAITIEAVSG
;
A
#
# COMPACT_ATOMS: atom_id res chain seq x y z
N MET A 1 14.30 1.00 -3.85
CA MET A 1 13.97 -0.07 -2.89
C MET A 1 12.55 -0.55 -3.18
N ARG A 2 12.32 -1.87 -3.18
CA ARG A 2 11.00 -2.48 -3.35
C ARG A 2 10.75 -3.34 -2.11
N THR A 3 9.82 -2.92 -1.26
CA THR A 3 9.41 -3.66 -0.06
C THR A 3 8.07 -4.31 -0.36
N GLY A 4 7.95 -5.63 -0.16
CA GLY A 4 6.74 -6.39 -0.45
C GLY A 4 6.28 -7.18 0.77
N TYR A 5 5.01 -7.07 1.09
CA TYR A 5 4.31 -7.78 2.16
C TYR A 5 3.38 -8.81 1.51
N ARG A 6 3.47 -10.07 1.95
CA ARG A 6 2.44 -11.07 1.66
C ARG A 6 1.43 -11.04 2.79
N THR A 7 0.15 -11.11 2.45
CA THR A 7 -0.91 -11.11 3.47
C THR A 7 -0.90 -12.42 4.25
N SER A 8 -1.12 -12.33 5.56
CA SER A 8 -1.12 -13.49 6.46
C SER A 8 -2.46 -14.23 6.48
N ALA A 9 -3.50 -13.67 5.87
CA ALA A 9 -4.88 -14.18 5.93
C ALA A 9 -5.25 -15.19 4.83
N GLY A 10 -4.27 -15.73 4.08
CA GLY A 10 -4.48 -16.80 3.10
C GLY A 10 -4.90 -16.35 1.68
N GLY A 11 -4.95 -15.04 1.42
CA GLY A 11 -5.18 -14.48 0.08
C GLY A 11 -3.89 -14.41 -0.75
N PHE A 12 -4.03 -14.36 -2.09
CA PHE A 12 -2.93 -14.06 -3.02
C PHE A 12 -2.56 -12.56 -3.05
N ASP A 13 -3.23 -11.76 -2.21
CA ASP A 13 -3.02 -10.34 -2.08
C ASP A 13 -1.54 -10.00 -1.86
N LEU A 14 -1.02 -9.13 -2.72
CA LEU A 14 0.30 -8.52 -2.61
C LEU A 14 0.13 -7.04 -2.29
N LEU A 15 0.80 -6.59 -1.23
CA LEU A 15 0.87 -5.18 -0.86
C LEU A 15 2.34 -4.77 -0.79
N GLY A 16 2.73 -3.69 -1.44
CA GLY A 16 4.13 -3.26 -1.42
C GLY A 16 4.37 -1.83 -1.84
N LEU A 17 5.60 -1.37 -1.65
CA LEU A 17 6.08 -0.07 -2.08
C LEU A 17 7.02 -0.21 -3.27
N ARG A 18 6.94 0.75 -4.18
CA ARG A 18 7.96 0.99 -5.19
C ARG A 18 8.23 2.48 -5.34
N ARG A 19 9.43 2.81 -5.82
CA ARG A 19 9.72 4.14 -6.36
C ARG A 19 9.61 4.12 -7.87
N ARG A 20 8.91 5.08 -8.46
CA ARG A 20 8.77 5.24 -9.91
C ARG A 20 8.74 6.73 -10.26
N GLN A 21 9.61 7.16 -11.16
CA GLN A 21 9.72 8.57 -11.59
C GLN A 21 9.85 9.56 -10.41
N GLY A 22 10.64 9.22 -9.41
CA GLY A 22 10.83 10.07 -8.22
C GLY A 22 9.67 10.04 -7.20
N ALA A 23 8.53 9.44 -7.53
CA ALA A 23 7.41 9.26 -6.63
C ALA A 23 7.46 7.91 -5.90
N VAL A 24 6.92 7.87 -4.68
CA VAL A 24 6.64 6.62 -3.97
C VAL A 24 5.23 6.18 -4.35
N GLU A 25 5.07 4.89 -4.64
CA GLU A 25 3.81 4.27 -5.01
C GLU A 25 3.56 3.03 -4.17
N ILE A 26 2.34 2.90 -3.66
CA ILE A 26 1.82 1.65 -3.12
C ILE A 26 1.25 0.83 -4.27
N VAL A 27 1.61 -0.44 -4.32
CA VAL A 27 1.04 -1.43 -5.23
C VAL A 27 0.24 -2.41 -4.40
N TYR A 28 -1.06 -2.46 -4.66
CA TYR A 28 -1.94 -3.52 -4.17
C TYR A 28 -2.34 -4.38 -5.36
N ASP A 29 -2.33 -5.69 -5.20
CA ASP A 29 -2.76 -6.65 -6.20
C ASP A 29 -3.53 -7.75 -5.47
N ASP A 30 -4.77 -8.02 -5.83
CA ASP A 30 -5.58 -9.09 -5.21
C ASP A 30 -5.23 -10.48 -5.74
N GLY A 31 -4.28 -10.58 -6.67
CA GLY A 31 -3.87 -11.84 -7.29
C GLY A 31 -4.89 -12.42 -8.27
N VAL A 32 -5.98 -11.70 -8.56
CA VAL A 32 -7.06 -12.15 -9.46
C VAL A 32 -7.22 -11.18 -10.62
N MET A 33 -7.72 -9.96 -10.39
CA MET A 33 -8.03 -9.00 -11.46
C MET A 33 -7.82 -7.52 -11.06
N HIS A 34 -7.73 -7.18 -9.77
CA HIS A 34 -7.72 -5.79 -9.32
C HIS A 34 -6.35 -5.38 -8.79
N ARG A 35 -5.47 -4.99 -9.73
CA ARG A 35 -4.25 -4.27 -9.37
C ARG A 35 -4.53 -2.77 -9.22
N LYS A 36 -4.17 -2.20 -8.07
CA LYS A 36 -4.20 -0.77 -7.80
C LYS A 36 -2.79 -0.24 -7.58
N VAL A 37 -2.49 0.87 -8.25
CA VAL A 37 -1.28 1.66 -8.01
C VAL A 37 -1.70 3.00 -7.45
N LEU A 38 -1.21 3.32 -6.26
CA LEU A 38 -1.54 4.55 -5.54
C LEU A 38 -0.25 5.35 -5.33
N ARG A 39 -0.16 6.54 -5.92
CA ARG A 39 0.93 7.48 -5.63
C ARG A 39 0.66 8.08 -4.26
N VAL A 40 1.68 8.09 -3.39
CA VAL A 40 1.57 8.60 -2.03
C VAL A 40 2.27 9.94 -1.89
N SER A 41 1.70 10.83 -1.08
CA SER A 41 2.28 12.11 -0.69
C SER A 41 1.89 12.46 0.76
N GLY A 42 2.55 13.46 1.35
CA GLY A 42 2.25 13.93 2.71
C GLY A 42 2.78 13.04 3.85
N PHE A 43 3.52 11.97 3.55
CA PHE A 43 4.24 11.19 4.56
C PHE A 43 5.56 11.88 4.94
N ARG A 44 6.00 11.70 6.19
CA ARG A 44 7.24 12.32 6.71
C ARG A 44 8.47 11.46 6.52
N THR A 45 8.31 10.15 6.63
CA THR A 45 9.40 9.16 6.55
C THR A 45 8.91 7.90 5.84
N GLU A 46 9.80 7.15 5.20
CA GLU A 46 9.43 5.85 4.59
C GLU A 46 8.98 4.83 5.65
N ALA A 47 9.52 4.90 6.87
CA ALA A 47 9.09 4.06 7.99
C ALA A 47 7.58 4.22 8.30
N GLN A 48 7.03 5.42 8.14
CA GLN A 48 5.60 5.67 8.35
C GLN A 48 4.73 4.91 7.32
N LEU A 49 5.21 4.77 6.08
CA LEU A 49 4.55 3.99 5.04
C LEU A 49 4.71 2.49 5.32
N ASP A 50 5.92 2.06 5.65
CA ASP A 50 6.21 0.65 5.97
C ASP A 50 5.34 0.14 7.13
N GLU A 51 5.17 0.93 8.20
CA GLU A 51 4.26 0.61 9.31
C GLU A 51 2.80 0.50 8.85
N ALA A 52 2.32 1.45 8.03
CA ALA A 52 0.95 1.45 7.53
C ALA A 52 0.66 0.20 6.69
N LEU A 53 1.61 -0.18 5.82
CA LEU A 53 1.51 -1.38 4.99
C LEU A 53 1.58 -2.65 5.85
N ALA A 54 2.49 -2.70 6.82
CA ALA A 54 2.62 -3.85 7.71
C ALA A 54 1.35 -4.09 8.54
N HIS A 55 0.70 -3.03 9.03
CA HIS A 55 -0.59 -3.14 9.70
C HIS A 55 -1.70 -3.62 8.75
N ALA A 56 -1.84 -2.99 7.59
CA ALA A 56 -2.88 -3.34 6.62
C ALA A 56 -2.75 -4.78 6.09
N ALA A 57 -1.52 -5.28 5.88
CA ALA A 57 -1.27 -6.63 5.38
C ALA A 57 -1.65 -7.75 6.36
N ARG A 58 -1.87 -7.42 7.64
CA ARG A 58 -2.29 -8.38 8.68
C ARG A 58 -3.81 -8.52 8.78
N GLU A 59 -4.56 -7.60 8.17
CA GLU A 59 -6.02 -7.61 8.18
C GLU A 59 -6.61 -8.54 7.12
N VAL A 60 -7.82 -9.05 7.37
CA VAL A 60 -8.54 -9.89 6.39
C VAL A 60 -8.93 -9.09 5.15
N ARG A 61 -9.29 -7.81 5.33
CA ARG A 61 -9.65 -6.89 4.24
C ARG A 61 -8.56 -5.85 4.05
N VAL A 62 -7.51 -6.23 3.33
CA VAL A 62 -6.26 -5.45 3.18
C VAL A 62 -6.50 -4.07 2.61
N LEU A 63 -7.26 -3.94 1.52
CA LEU A 63 -7.46 -2.65 0.86
C LEU A 63 -8.25 -1.64 1.73
N PRO A 64 -9.39 -2.01 2.37
CA PRO A 64 -10.02 -1.16 3.37
C PRO A 64 -9.11 -0.78 4.54
N ALA A 65 -8.32 -1.74 5.06
CA ALA A 65 -7.38 -1.49 6.14
C ALA A 65 -6.26 -0.51 5.74
N LEU A 66 -5.76 -0.64 4.51
CA LEU A 66 -4.79 0.27 3.94
C LEU A 66 -5.33 1.70 3.90
N TYR A 67 -6.54 1.90 3.37
CA TYR A 67 -7.14 3.24 3.34
C TYR A 67 -7.32 3.83 4.75
N ALA A 68 -7.68 3.00 5.73
CA ALA A 68 -7.81 3.42 7.12
C ALA A 68 -6.47 3.86 7.72
N GLU A 69 -5.39 3.08 7.53
CA GLU A 69 -4.05 3.43 8.04
C GLU A 69 -3.49 4.69 7.37
N LEU A 70 -3.68 4.85 6.05
CA LEU A 70 -3.25 6.04 5.33
C LEU A 70 -3.99 7.29 5.83
N ARG A 71 -5.32 7.20 6.00
CA ARG A 71 -6.14 8.29 6.54
C ARG A 71 -5.73 8.67 7.96
N LYS A 72 -5.54 7.68 8.85
CA LYS A 72 -5.09 7.89 10.25
C LYS A 72 -3.77 8.66 10.32
N ARG A 73 -2.90 8.46 9.33
CA ARG A 73 -1.56 9.03 9.26
C ARG A 73 -1.49 10.32 8.43
N ALA A 74 -2.63 10.83 7.98
CA ALA A 74 -2.75 11.99 7.08
C ALA A 74 -1.93 11.84 5.78
N ILE A 75 -1.79 10.60 5.29
CA ILE A 75 -1.09 10.30 4.04
C ILE A 75 -2.10 10.43 2.91
N THR A 76 -1.77 11.28 1.94
CA THR A 76 -2.61 11.52 0.76
C THR A 76 -2.25 10.52 -0.32
N ILE A 77 -3.27 10.10 -1.07
CA ILE A 77 -3.11 9.18 -2.18
C ILE A 77 -3.80 9.68 -3.44
N GLU A 78 -3.19 9.36 -4.56
CA GLU A 78 -3.74 9.56 -5.89
C GLU A 78 -3.73 8.21 -6.62
N ALA A 79 -4.86 7.82 -7.20
CA ALA A 79 -4.91 6.64 -8.06
C ALA A 79 -4.11 6.92 -9.33
N VAL A 80 -3.13 6.07 -9.61
CA VAL A 80 -2.37 6.16 -10.85
C VAL A 80 -3.04 5.28 -11.89
N SER A 81 -3.65 5.90 -12.88
CA SER A 81 -4.03 5.24 -14.13
C SER A 81 -2.76 4.86 -14.87
N GLY A 82 -2.61 3.58 -15.17
CA GLY A 82 -1.55 3.01 -16.00
C GLY A 82 -2.16 2.44 -17.26
#